data_AF-A0A1W1HPA3-F1
#
_entry.id   AF-A0A1W1HPA3-F1
#
_cell.length_a   1.000
_cell.length_b   1.000
_cell.length_c   1.000
_cell.angle_alpha   90.00
_cell.angle_beta   90.00
_cell.angle_gamma   90.00
#
_symmetry.space_group_name_H-M   'P 1'
#
loop_
_entity.id
_entity.type
_entity.pdbx_description
1 polymer ?
#
loop_
_entity_poly.entity_id
_entity_poly.type
_entity_poly.pdbx_seq_one_letter_code
_entity_poly.pdbx_strand_id
1 'polypeptide(L)'
;MERVPRQKYTKEFREQAVRLVLEQDLTTPEAARRLTMSDKTLANWVFRARRGQLATLGESRRSLTELEAEVSRLKRELAEARMERDILKKATAYFAKAQLPGTRS
;
A
#
# COMPACT_ATOMS: atom_id res chain seq x y z
N MET A 1 22.13 -6.86 7.68
CA MET A 1 21.42 -6.16 8.77
C MET A 1 20.13 -6.90 9.03
N GLU A 2 20.00 -7.59 10.17
CA GLU A 2 18.71 -8.16 10.57
C GLU A 2 17.71 -7.05 10.83
N ARG A 3 16.53 -7.15 10.20
CA ARG A 3 15.44 -6.20 10.44
C ARG A 3 14.81 -6.57 11.78
N VAL A 4 14.91 -5.69 12.78
CA VAL A 4 14.20 -5.86 14.05
C VAL A 4 12.71 -6.09 13.75
N PRO A 5 12.10 -7.20 14.23
CA PRO A 5 10.70 -7.49 14.01
C PRO A 5 9.84 -6.31 14.49
N ARG A 6 8.99 -5.79 13.61
CA ARG A 6 8.11 -4.68 13.97
C ARG A 6 7.03 -5.22 14.91
N GLN A 7 6.99 -4.74 16.16
CA GLN A 7 5.90 -5.04 17.09
C GLN A 7 4.56 -4.63 16.46
N LYS A 8 3.65 -5.61 16.33
CA LYS A 8 2.27 -5.39 15.90
C LYS A 8 1.41 -5.20 17.14
N TYR A 9 0.91 -3.99 17.33
CA TYR A 9 -0.07 -3.69 18.37
C TYR A 9 -1.48 -3.84 17.81
N THR A 10 -2.39 -4.45 18.56
CA THR A 10 -3.80 -4.55 18.22
C THR A 10 -4.48 -3.18 18.28
N LYS A 11 -5.67 -3.05 17.70
CA LYS A 11 -6.42 -1.78 17.70
C LYS A 11 -6.80 -1.40 19.12
N GLU A 12 -7.27 -2.37 19.88
CA GLU A 12 -7.73 -2.26 21.26
C GLU A 12 -6.60 -1.77 22.17
N PHE A 13 -5.39 -2.32 21.98
CA PHE A 13 -4.21 -1.90 22.75
C PHE A 13 -3.87 -0.43 22.49
N ARG A 14 -3.95 0.02 21.24
CA ARG A 14 -3.68 1.43 20.89
C ARG A 14 -4.69 2.38 21.50
N GLU A 15 -5.96 2.00 21.47
CA GLU A 15 -7.04 2.78 22.08
C GLU A 15 -6.86 2.89 23.60
N GLN A 16 -6.58 1.77 24.27
CA GLN A 16 -6.28 1.76 25.70
C GLN A 16 -5.04 2.60 26.05
N ALA A 17 -3.96 2.49 25.27
CA ALA A 17 -2.74 3.24 25.50
C ALA A 17 -2.96 4.76 25.37
N VAL A 18 -3.75 5.19 24.38
CA VAL A 18 -4.12 6.59 24.20
C VAL A 18 -5.05 7.06 25.33
N ARG A 19 -6.00 6.22 25.75
CA ARG A 19 -6.90 6.51 26.88
C ARG A 19 -6.15 6.79 28.17
N LEU A 20 -5.06 6.08 28.46
CA LEU A 20 -4.20 6.37 29.62
C LEU A 20 -3.69 7.82 29.61
N VAL A 21 -3.34 8.36 28.45
CA VAL A 21 -2.81 9.73 28.32
C VAL A 21 -3.92 10.78 28.30
N LEU A 22 -5.05 10.49 27.65
CA LEU A 22 -6.13 11.47 27.45
C LEU A 22 -7.15 11.51 28.60
N GLU A 23 -7.41 10.38 29.26
CA GLU A 23 -8.44 10.28 30.30
C GLU A 23 -7.85 10.20 31.73
N GLN A 24 -6.62 9.71 31.89
CA GLN A 24 -5.98 9.56 33.22
C GLN A 24 -4.87 10.60 33.48
N ASP A 25 -4.78 11.64 32.64
CA ASP A 25 -3.80 12.74 32.71
C ASP A 25 -2.33 12.31 32.87
N LEU A 26 -2.00 11.08 32.45
CA LEU A 26 -0.64 10.59 32.46
C LEU A 26 0.18 11.27 31.36
N THR A 27 1.41 11.65 31.70
CA THR A 27 2.34 12.12 30.68
C THR A 27 2.68 10.99 29.70
N THR A 28 2.88 11.32 28.42
CA THR A 28 3.24 10.32 27.40
C THR A 28 4.46 9.47 27.78
N PRO A 29 5.55 10.03 28.33
CA PRO A 29 6.70 9.24 28.76
C PRO A 29 6.37 8.28 29.90
N GLU A 30 5.48 8.67 30.82
CA GLU A 30 5.08 7.82 31.94
C GLU A 30 4.19 6.67 31.49
N ALA A 31 3.18 6.96 30.66
CA ALA A 31 2.33 5.93 30.08
C ALA A 31 3.14 4.96 29.21
N ALA A 32 4.11 5.46 28.44
CA ALA A 32 5.00 4.62 27.63
C ALA A 32 5.87 3.69 28.47
N ARG A 33 6.39 4.16 29.61
CA ARG A 33 7.13 3.32 30.57
C ARG A 33 6.25 2.23 31.18
N ARG A 34 5.02 2.56 31.58
CA ARG A 34 4.06 1.57 32.13
C ARG A 34 3.68 0.48 31.13
N LEU A 35 3.58 0.85 29.85
CA LEU A 35 3.26 -0.05 28.75
C LEU A 35 4.49 -0.73 28.14
N THR A 36 5.69 -0.48 28.67
CA THR A 36 6.97 -0.98 28.15
C THR A 36 7.09 -0.77 26.63
N MET A 37 6.74 0.45 26.18
CA MET A 37 6.75 0.82 24.77
C MET A 37 7.55 2.11 24.52
N SER A 38 7.84 2.39 23.25
CA SER A 38 8.51 3.63 22.88
C SER A 38 7.61 4.84 23.10
N ASP A 39 8.11 5.83 23.84
CA ASP A 39 7.46 7.14 24.03
C ASP A 39 7.08 7.80 22.70
N LYS A 40 7.99 7.77 21.72
CA LYS A 40 7.74 8.30 20.37
C LYS A 40 6.56 7.62 19.67
N THR A 41 6.39 6.31 19.87
CA THR A 41 5.25 5.56 19.31
C THR A 41 3.95 6.01 19.95
N LEU A 42 3.93 6.10 21.29
CA LEU A 42 2.75 6.53 22.03
C LEU A 42 2.38 7.99 21.71
N ALA A 43 3.36 8.88 21.63
CA ALA A 43 3.18 10.28 21.26
C ALA A 43 2.50 10.43 19.88
N ASN A 44 2.93 9.63 18.89
CA ASN A 44 2.31 9.61 17.56
C ASN A 44 0.86 9.10 17.61
N TRP A 45 0.56 8.11 18.46
CA TRP A 45 -0.82 7.63 18.62
C TRP A 45 -1.71 8.68 19.26
N VAL A 46 -1.25 9.34 20.32
CA VAL A 46 -1.97 10.44 20.98
C VAL A 46 -2.21 11.59 20.01
N PHE A 47 -1.19 11.99 19.24
CA PHE A 47 -1.34 13.01 18.20
C PHE A 47 -2.40 12.65 17.16
N ARG A 48 -2.41 11.40 16.68
CA ARG A 48 -3.41 10.93 15.71
C ARG A 48 -4.80 10.79 16.33
N ALA A 49 -4.90 10.36 17.58
CA ALA A 49 -6.15 10.25 18.30
C ALA A 49 -6.82 11.62 18.47
N ARG A 50 -6.06 12.65 18.81
CA ARG A 50 -6.55 14.04 18.87
C ARG A 50 -7.10 14.56 17.53
N ARG A 51 -6.70 13.93 16.41
CA ARG A 51 -7.18 14.25 15.06
C ARG A 51 -8.26 13.30 14.54
N GLY A 52 -8.74 12.37 15.38
CA GLY A 52 -9.70 11.33 14.96
C GLY A 52 -9.12 10.27 14.01
N GLN A 53 -7.79 10.17 13.91
CA GLN A 53 -7.08 9.34 12.93
C GLN A 53 -6.48 8.06 13.56
N LEU A 54 -6.85 7.71 14.78
CA LEU A 54 -6.30 6.53 15.47
C LEU A 54 -6.66 5.22 14.76
N ALA A 55 -7.90 5.09 14.27
CA ALA A 55 -8.38 3.90 13.57
C ALA A 55 -7.61 3.61 12.29
N THR A 56 -7.15 4.66 11.58
CA THR A 56 -6.41 4.54 10.31
C THR A 56 -4.96 4.10 10.47
N LEU A 57 -4.45 3.97 11.71
CA LEU A 57 -3.09 3.50 11.94
C LEU A 57 -2.96 2.04 11.48
N GLY A 58 -2.15 1.83 10.43
CA GLY A 58 -1.85 0.50 9.90
C GLY A 58 -2.66 0.12 8.66
N GLU A 59 -3.76 0.81 8.35
CA GLU A 59 -4.55 0.58 7.12
C GLU A 59 -3.76 0.98 5.86
N SER A 60 -2.92 2.01 5.93
CA SER A 60 -2.14 2.46 4.78
C SER A 60 -0.93 1.56 4.45
N ARG A 61 -0.71 0.49 5.22
CA ARG A 61 0.50 -0.33 5.07
C ARG A 61 0.17 -1.63 4.36
N ARG A 62 -0.20 -1.52 3.08
CA ARG A 62 -0.03 -2.64 2.14
C ARG A 62 1.38 -3.16 2.33
N SER A 63 1.53 -4.46 2.51
CA SER A 63 2.86 -5.04 2.67
C SER A 63 3.67 -4.71 1.42
N LEU A 64 4.98 -4.48 1.57
CA LEU A 64 5.86 -4.25 0.40
C LEU A 64 5.70 -5.39 -0.61
N THR A 65 5.48 -6.61 -0.09
CA THR A 65 5.23 -7.83 -0.85
C THR A 65 3.92 -7.79 -1.65
N GLU A 66 2.82 -7.29 -1.08
CA GLU A 66 1.57 -7.09 -1.83
C GLU A 66 1.75 -6.08 -2.96
N LEU A 67 2.49 -4.99 -2.70
CA LEU A 67 2.74 -3.98 -3.72
C LEU A 67 3.62 -4.52 -4.85
N GLU A 68 4.66 -5.30 -4.51
CA GLU A 68 5.52 -5.98 -5.48
C GLU A 68 4.73 -7.00 -6.32
N ALA A 69 3.84 -7.77 -5.70
CA ALA A 69 2.97 -8.73 -6.39
C ALA A 69 2.02 -8.03 -7.37
N GLU A 70 1.41 -6.92 -6.95
CA GLU A 70 0.54 -6.11 -7.79
C GLU A 70 1.30 -5.52 -9.00
N VAL A 71 2.51 -4.99 -8.77
CA VAL A 71 3.36 -4.47 -9.86
C VAL A 71 3.70 -5.57 -10.86
N SER A 72 4.02 -6.78 -10.38
CA SER A 72 4.30 -7.92 -11.24
C SER A 72 3.09 -8.31 -12.09
N ARG A 73 1.89 -8.38 -11.47
CA ARG A 73 0.63 -8.67 -12.15
C ARG A 73 0.33 -7.63 -13.23
N LEU A 74 0.39 -6.35 -12.88
CA LEU A 74 0.15 -5.24 -13.81
C LEU A 74 1.13 -5.22 -14.97
N LYS A 75 2.42 -5.53 -14.74
CA LYS A 75 3.41 -5.64 -15.83
C LYS A 75 3.08 -6.76 -16.81
N ARG A 76 2.58 -7.89 -16.31
CA ARG A 76 2.15 -9.01 -17.15
C ARG A 76 0.94 -8.65 -17.99
N GLU A 77 -0.12 -8.11 -17.37
CA GLU A 77 -1.32 -7.66 -18.07
C GLU A 77 -0.99 -6.63 -19.15
N LEU A 78 -0.08 -5.68 -18.85
CA LEU A 78 0.37 -4.68 -19.81
C LEU A 78 1.14 -5.30 -20.98
N ALA A 79 1.95 -6.34 -20.74
CA ALA A 79 2.69 -7.03 -21.79
C ALA A 79 1.74 -7.81 -22.72
N GLU A 80 0.76 -8.52 -22.14
CA GLU A 80 -0.28 -9.24 -22.89
C GLU A 80 -1.10 -8.29 -23.76
N ALA A 81 -1.62 -7.19 -23.19
CA ALA A 81 -2.39 -6.18 -23.94
C ALA A 81 -1.58 -5.52 -25.07
N ARG A 82 -0.28 -5.28 -24.86
CA ARG A 82 0.61 -4.75 -25.91
C ARG A 82 0.78 -5.75 -27.05
N MET A 83 0.98 -7.02 -26.73
CA MET A 83 1.12 -8.08 -27.72
C MET A 83 -0.16 -8.22 -28.56
N GLU A 84 -1.32 -8.29 -27.92
CA GLU A 84 -2.63 -8.36 -28.61
C GLU A 84 -2.83 -7.18 -29.57
N ARG A 85 -2.57 -5.96 -29.09
CA ARG A 85 -2.63 -4.75 -29.92
C ARG A 85 -1.69 -4.85 -31.13
N ASP A 86 -0.48 -5.35 -30.93
CA ASP A 86 0.51 -5.43 -32.00
C ASP A 86 0.15 -6.52 -33.03
N ILE A 87 -0.46 -7.62 -32.61
CA ILE A 87 -1.02 -8.64 -33.50
C ILE A 87 -2.15 -8.02 -34.35
N LEU A 88 -3.08 -7.30 -33.73
CA LEU A 88 -4.18 -6.64 -34.45
C LEU A 88 -3.67 -5.59 -35.45
N LYS A 89 -2.66 -4.81 -35.06
CA LYS A 89 -2.00 -3.85 -35.98
C LYS A 89 -1.33 -4.54 -37.17
N LYS A 90 -0.67 -5.68 -36.95
CA LYS A 90 -0.04 -6.45 -38.04
C LYS A 90 -1.11 -7.05 -38.97
N ALA A 91 -2.18 -7.61 -38.41
CA ALA A 91 -3.28 -8.18 -39.18
C ALA A 91 -3.96 -7.12 -40.06
N THR A 92 -4.33 -5.98 -39.48
CA THR A 92 -4.94 -4.86 -40.23
C THR A 92 -4.03 -4.34 -41.34
N ALA A 93 -2.72 -4.19 -41.07
CA ALA A 93 -1.76 -3.80 -42.10
C ALA A 93 -1.62 -4.85 -43.23
N TYR A 94 -1.67 -6.14 -42.91
CA TYR A 94 -1.67 -7.21 -43.91
C TYR A 94 -2.90 -7.16 -44.81
N PHE A 95 -4.09 -7.05 -44.21
CA PHE A 95 -5.35 -6.97 -44.97
C PHE A 95 -5.42 -5.71 -45.85
N ALA A 96 -5.00 -4.55 -45.34
CA ALA A 96 -4.96 -3.32 -46.13
C ALA A 96 -4.03 -3.41 -47.35
N LYS A 97 -2.88 -4.12 -47.22
CA LYS A 97 -1.97 -4.36 -48.35
C LYS A 97 -2.55 -5.33 -49.38
N ALA A 98 -3.30 -6.35 -48.95
CA ALA A 98 -3.94 -7.32 -49.84
C ALA A 98 -5.10 -6.70 -50.66
N GLN A 99 -5.68 -5.60 -50.19
CA GLN A 99 -6.78 -4.89 -50.87
C GLN A 99 -6.33 -3.92 -51.97
N LEU A 100 -5.02 -3.74 -52.22
CA LEU A 100 -4.54 -2.98 -53.38
C LEU A 100 -4.43 -3.94 -54.58
N PRO A 101 -5.40 -3.98 -55.51
CA PRO A 101 -5.25 -4.74 -56.74
C PRO A 101 -4.07 -4.16 -57.52
N GLY A 102 -3.17 -5.05 -57.98
CA GLY A 102 -2.29 -4.69 -59.07
C GLY A 102 -3.15 -4.30 -60.26
N THR A 103 -3.15 -3.01 -60.63
CA THR A 103 -3.60 -2.56 -61.94
C THR A 103 -2.66 -3.17 -62.96
N ARG A 104 -2.93 -4.43 -63.32
CA ARG A 104 -2.37 -5.08 -64.50
C ARG A 104 -3.12 -4.52 -65.70
N SER A 105 -2.41 -3.70 -66.46
CA SER A 105 -2.73 -3.29 -67.83
C SER A 105 -2.93 -4.49 -68.76
#